data_AF-A0A972RCB9-F1
#
_entry.id   AF-A0A972RCB9-F1
#
_cell.length_a   1.000
_cell.length_b   1.000
_cell.length_c   1.000
_cell.angle_alpha   90.00
_cell.angle_beta   90.00
_cell.angle_gamma   90.00
#
_symmetry.space_group_name_H-M   'P 1'
#
loop_
_entity.id
_entity.type
_entity.pdbx_description
1 polymer ?
#
loop_
_entity_poly.entity_id
_entity_poly.type
_entity_poly.pdbx_seq_one_letter_code
_entity_poly.pdbx_strand_id
1 'polypeptide(L)'
;MSESGAATKAKDRWDKIDILLRPMGGLFTGLSLAVVGYFTTNLLEVQQAEQTNRLAQQQVEETNRRLYTEIMSSREKADSDLRKEMFNSIISAFLDPEKAALDEKVLALELLAYNFHDIIDLSPLFKHVAKTVDDSTLENKAALSKQLERVAREVIDKQLASLSDGGMLTTFSVNFDEIAKGGQSLDEKLYPIRANMPDAPGERYIFVEALHSYPEDREIKVRLESGSPADRFNPEIDLIFKVGFFDFPMIDNTRVSHSQRIGVALTRWTDYGAELALVYFPGSRASLKEKPYYDEVVEQLQRSTAVLIDGRR
;
A
#
# COMPACT_ATOMS: atom_id res chain seq x y z
N MET A 1 43.77 -16.21 -120.27
CA MET A 1 44.48 -17.51 -120.20
C MET A 1 44.72 -17.85 -118.74
N SER A 2 44.38 -19.10 -118.39
CA SER A 2 44.57 -19.89 -117.14
C SER A 2 44.23 -19.23 -115.79
N GLU A 3 43.18 -19.65 -115.07
CA GLU A 3 42.93 -20.92 -114.34
C GLU A 3 43.53 -21.02 -112.92
N SER A 4 42.60 -21.34 -112.00
CA SER A 4 42.71 -22.22 -110.81
C SER A 4 43.40 -21.72 -109.53
N GLY A 5 42.66 -21.82 -108.41
CA GLY A 5 43.22 -21.66 -107.06
C GLY A 5 42.23 -21.54 -105.89
N ALA A 6 41.51 -22.63 -105.60
CA ALA A 6 40.88 -23.11 -104.35
C ALA A 6 40.56 -22.18 -103.14
N ALA A 7 39.39 -22.47 -102.59
CA ALA A 7 38.75 -21.96 -101.38
C ALA A 7 39.50 -22.21 -100.05
N THR A 8 39.24 -21.35 -99.04
CA THR A 8 38.80 -21.80 -97.70
C THR A 8 38.19 -20.65 -96.89
N LYS A 9 36.96 -20.88 -96.42
CA LYS A 9 36.10 -19.96 -95.67
C LYS A 9 36.50 -20.03 -94.18
N ALA A 10 36.93 -18.91 -93.59
CA ALA A 10 37.30 -18.84 -92.18
C ALA A 10 36.06 -19.14 -91.30
N LYS A 11 36.19 -20.14 -90.42
CA LYS A 11 35.13 -20.63 -89.54
C LYS A 11 35.11 -19.82 -88.25
N ASP A 12 33.90 -19.37 -87.91
CA ASP A 12 33.59 -18.39 -86.89
C ASP A 12 33.85 -18.92 -85.46
N ARG A 13 34.39 -18.05 -84.59
CA ARG A 13 34.72 -18.41 -83.19
C ARG A 13 33.45 -18.54 -82.32
N TRP A 14 32.31 -18.09 -82.83
CA TRP A 14 31.00 -18.16 -82.18
C TRP A 14 30.34 -19.55 -82.27
N ASP A 15 30.57 -20.32 -83.34
CA ASP A 15 30.04 -21.69 -83.48
C ASP A 15 30.65 -22.68 -82.46
N LYS A 16 31.87 -22.41 -81.98
CA LYS A 16 32.53 -23.25 -80.96
C LYS A 16 31.99 -23.00 -79.55
N ILE A 17 31.48 -21.81 -79.28
CA ILE A 17 30.86 -21.46 -78.00
C ILE A 17 29.45 -22.08 -77.92
N ASP A 18 28.73 -22.10 -79.04
CA ASP A 18 27.38 -22.67 -79.12
C ASP A 18 27.34 -24.20 -78.99
N ILE A 19 28.38 -24.90 -79.48
CA ILE A 19 28.49 -26.38 -79.34
C ILE A 19 28.80 -26.82 -77.90
N LEU A 20 29.49 -25.98 -77.11
CA LEU A 20 29.81 -26.27 -75.71
C LEU A 20 28.63 -25.99 -74.75
N LEU A 21 27.73 -25.07 -75.14
CA LEU A 21 26.59 -24.64 -74.31
C LEU A 21 25.36 -25.56 -74.42
N ARG A 22 25.25 -26.40 -75.47
CA ARG A 22 24.07 -27.27 -75.70
C ARG A 22 23.81 -28.34 -74.62
N PRO A 23 24.81 -28.96 -73.94
CA PRO A 23 24.55 -29.92 -72.85
C PRO A 23 24.46 -29.27 -71.47
N MET A 24 24.81 -27.99 -71.34
CA MET A 24 25.07 -27.35 -70.05
C MET A 24 23.88 -26.59 -69.46
N GLY A 25 22.80 -26.37 -70.23
CA GLY A 25 21.63 -25.62 -69.76
C GLY A 25 20.96 -26.20 -68.51
N GLY A 26 20.88 -27.54 -68.38
CA GLY A 26 20.29 -28.19 -67.19
C GLY A 26 21.15 -28.06 -65.93
N LEU A 27 22.48 -28.17 -66.08
CA LEU A 27 23.42 -28.02 -64.97
C LEU A 27 23.49 -26.56 -64.48
N PHE A 28 23.49 -25.59 -65.40
CA PHE A 28 23.45 -24.17 -65.01
C PHE A 28 22.15 -23.78 -64.32
N THR A 29 21.01 -24.35 -64.74
CA THR A 29 19.72 -24.09 -64.09
C THR A 29 19.71 -24.67 -62.67
N GLY A 30 20.16 -25.92 -62.48
CA GLY A 30 20.27 -26.55 -61.16
C GLY A 30 21.26 -25.84 -60.24
N LEU A 31 22.42 -25.41 -60.76
CA LEU A 31 23.42 -24.65 -59.99
C LEU A 31 22.88 -23.26 -59.61
N SER A 32 22.14 -22.61 -60.50
CA SER A 32 21.50 -21.32 -60.22
C SER A 32 20.43 -21.46 -59.13
N LEU A 33 19.58 -22.49 -59.20
CA LEU A 33 18.60 -22.76 -58.14
C LEU A 33 19.26 -23.08 -56.80
N ALA A 34 20.36 -23.84 -56.79
CA ALA A 34 21.09 -24.17 -55.57
C ALA A 34 21.74 -22.93 -54.94
N VAL A 35 22.34 -22.05 -55.75
CA VAL A 35 22.93 -20.78 -55.29
C VAL A 35 21.86 -19.85 -54.75
N VAL A 36 20.75 -19.67 -55.48
CA VAL A 36 19.62 -18.86 -55.01
C VAL A 36 19.06 -19.44 -53.71
N GLY A 37 18.83 -20.75 -53.65
CA GLY A 37 18.37 -21.46 -52.45
C GLY A 37 19.30 -21.31 -51.25
N TYR A 38 20.61 -21.34 -51.46
CA TYR A 38 21.61 -21.12 -50.42
C TYR A 38 21.57 -19.68 -49.89
N PHE A 39 21.47 -18.69 -50.78
CA PHE A 39 21.36 -17.28 -50.40
C PHE A 39 20.00 -16.92 -49.77
N THR A 40 18.88 -17.49 -50.23
CA THR A 40 17.57 -17.28 -49.59
C THR A 40 17.49 -17.96 -48.24
N THR A 41 18.04 -19.15 -48.07
CA THR A 41 18.03 -19.85 -46.77
C THR A 41 18.81 -19.08 -45.72
N ASN A 42 20.03 -18.62 -46.04
CA ASN A 42 20.84 -17.84 -45.10
C ASN A 42 20.18 -16.50 -44.71
N LEU A 43 19.38 -15.90 -45.58
CA LEU A 43 18.69 -14.63 -45.29
C LEU A 43 17.41 -14.85 -44.47
N LEU A 44 16.66 -15.92 -44.76
CA LEU A 44 15.49 -16.32 -43.99
C LEU A 44 15.88 -16.77 -42.58
N GLU A 45 17.01 -17.47 -42.42
CA GLU A 45 17.53 -17.89 -41.11
C GLU A 45 17.85 -16.70 -40.20
N VAL A 46 18.43 -15.62 -40.74
CA VAL A 46 18.70 -14.39 -39.96
C VAL A 46 17.39 -13.73 -39.50
N GLN A 47 16.40 -13.61 -40.38
CA GLN A 47 15.10 -13.01 -40.03
C GLN A 47 14.31 -13.88 -39.02
N GLN A 48 14.36 -15.20 -39.18
CA GLN A 48 13.72 -16.14 -38.26
C GLN A 48 14.45 -16.16 -36.90
N ALA A 49 15.78 -16.09 -36.89
CA ALA A 49 16.56 -16.00 -35.65
C ALA A 49 16.26 -14.70 -34.88
N GLU A 50 16.07 -13.59 -35.57
CA GLU A 50 15.64 -12.34 -34.93
C GLU A 50 14.24 -12.46 -34.33
N GLN A 51 13.29 -13.09 -35.03
CA GLN A 51 11.93 -13.29 -34.52
C GLN A 51 11.90 -14.26 -33.34
N THR A 52 12.62 -15.38 -33.40
CA THR A 52 12.69 -16.34 -32.29
C THR A 52 13.39 -15.76 -31.08
N ASN A 53 14.43 -14.94 -31.27
CA ASN A 53 15.09 -14.22 -30.17
C ASN A 53 14.17 -13.21 -29.50
N ARG A 54 13.34 -12.47 -30.26
CA ARG A 54 12.36 -11.53 -29.70
C ARG A 54 11.27 -12.24 -28.91
N LEU A 55 10.74 -13.35 -29.44
CA LEU A 55 9.75 -14.18 -28.73
C LEU A 55 10.34 -14.81 -27.46
N ALA A 56 11.58 -15.30 -27.54
CA ALA A 56 12.29 -15.82 -26.37
C ALA A 56 12.51 -14.74 -25.31
N GLN A 57 12.89 -13.52 -25.70
CA GLN A 57 13.03 -12.39 -24.78
C GLN A 57 11.68 -12.03 -24.11
N GLN A 58 10.59 -11.97 -24.88
CA GLN A 58 9.25 -11.71 -24.34
C GLN A 58 8.80 -12.80 -23.36
N GLN A 59 9.05 -14.07 -23.67
CA GLN A 59 8.74 -15.19 -22.77
C GLN A 59 9.54 -15.14 -21.47
N VAL A 60 10.82 -14.74 -21.53
CA VAL A 60 11.66 -14.58 -20.34
C VAL A 60 11.14 -13.43 -19.46
N GLU A 61 10.75 -12.30 -20.05
CA GLU A 61 10.16 -11.18 -19.31
C GLU A 61 8.82 -11.55 -18.65
N GLU A 62 7.94 -12.24 -19.38
CA GLU A 62 6.66 -12.72 -18.83
C GLU A 62 6.86 -13.73 -17.71
N THR A 63 7.79 -14.67 -17.87
CA THR A 63 8.11 -15.68 -16.86
C THR A 63 8.68 -15.03 -15.61
N ASN A 64 9.59 -14.08 -15.76
CA ASN A 64 10.14 -13.32 -14.65
C ASN A 64 9.04 -12.54 -13.92
N ARG A 65 8.17 -11.83 -14.64
CA ARG A 65 7.05 -11.09 -14.02
C ARG A 65 6.11 -12.00 -13.23
N ARG A 66 5.77 -13.18 -13.78
CA ARG A 66 4.95 -14.18 -13.08
C ARG A 66 5.65 -14.69 -11.83
N LEU A 67 6.93 -15.04 -11.92
CA LEU A 67 7.73 -15.50 -10.79
C LEU A 67 7.83 -14.43 -9.69
N TYR A 68 8.06 -13.15 -10.05
CA TYR A 68 8.04 -12.04 -9.09
C TYR A 68 6.67 -11.89 -8.41
N THR A 69 5.58 -11.99 -9.18
CA THR A 69 4.21 -11.88 -8.64
C THR A 69 3.89 -13.05 -7.71
N GLU A 70 4.30 -14.26 -8.09
CA GLU A 70 4.10 -15.48 -7.31
C GLU A 70 4.94 -15.47 -6.03
N ILE A 71 6.22 -15.06 -6.09
CA ILE A 71 7.08 -14.90 -4.91
C ILE A 71 6.50 -13.86 -3.96
N MET A 72 6.01 -12.73 -4.49
CA MET A 72 5.44 -11.67 -3.67
C MET A 72 4.13 -12.11 -3.01
N SER A 73 3.23 -12.74 -3.78
CA SER A 73 1.98 -13.30 -3.25
C SER A 73 2.25 -14.42 -2.25
N SER A 74 3.24 -15.28 -2.50
CA SER A 74 3.66 -16.33 -1.58
C SER A 74 4.26 -15.76 -0.29
N ARG A 75 5.07 -14.70 -0.39
CA ARG A 75 5.63 -14.01 0.77
C ARG A 75 4.54 -13.32 1.59
N GLU A 76 3.62 -12.63 0.95
CA GLU A 76 2.49 -11.97 1.61
C GLU A 76 1.58 -12.99 2.30
N LYS A 77 1.30 -14.11 1.62
CA LYS A 77 0.55 -15.23 2.19
C LYS A 77 1.28 -15.88 3.37
N ALA A 78 2.57 -16.18 3.23
CA ALA A 78 3.38 -16.77 4.30
C ALA A 78 3.47 -15.83 5.52
N ASP A 79 3.58 -14.52 5.29
CA ASP A 79 3.59 -13.51 6.36
C ASP A 79 2.22 -13.39 7.04
N SER A 80 1.13 -13.45 6.28
CA SER A 80 -0.24 -13.49 6.81
C SER A 80 -0.51 -14.77 7.62
N ASP A 81 -0.07 -15.92 7.11
CA ASP A 81 -0.22 -17.21 7.77
C ASP A 81 0.63 -17.27 9.06
N LEU A 82 1.86 -16.75 9.02
CA LEU A 82 2.72 -16.60 10.21
C LEU A 82 2.06 -15.71 11.26
N ARG A 83 1.50 -14.56 10.86
CA ARG A 83 0.77 -13.67 11.77
C ARG A 83 -0.44 -14.37 12.39
N LYS A 84 -1.17 -15.18 11.62
CA LYS A 84 -2.30 -15.97 12.11
C LYS A 84 -1.88 -17.06 13.10
N GLU A 85 -0.80 -17.78 12.81
CA GLU A 85 -0.25 -18.82 13.69
C GLU A 85 0.30 -18.22 14.98
N MET A 86 1.06 -17.13 14.89
CA MET A 86 1.54 -16.37 16.04
C MET A 86 0.39 -15.80 16.87
N PHE A 87 -0.63 -15.24 16.23
CA PHE A 87 -1.83 -14.75 16.90
C PHE A 87 -2.51 -15.85 17.72
N ASN A 88 -2.79 -17.01 17.11
CA ASN A 88 -3.43 -18.12 17.80
C ASN A 88 -2.58 -18.64 18.96
N SER A 89 -1.25 -18.70 18.81
CA SER A 89 -0.33 -19.14 19.85
C SER A 89 -0.28 -18.16 21.03
N ILE A 90 -0.18 -16.85 20.77
CA ILE A 90 -0.15 -15.79 21.77
C ILE A 90 -1.50 -15.71 22.49
N ILE A 91 -2.61 -15.69 21.75
CA ILE A 91 -3.96 -15.69 22.33
C ILE A 91 -4.22 -16.93 23.19
N SER A 92 -3.83 -18.13 22.73
CA SER A 92 -4.03 -19.36 23.50
C SER A 92 -3.13 -19.42 24.74
N ALA A 93 -1.93 -18.85 24.68
CA ALA A 93 -1.04 -18.74 25.84
C ALA A 93 -1.50 -17.66 26.84
N PHE A 94 -2.25 -16.64 26.38
CA PHE A 94 -2.65 -15.48 27.17
C PHE A 94 -4.05 -15.55 27.76
N LEU A 95 -5.01 -16.08 26.99
CA LEU A 95 -6.42 -16.09 27.34
C LEU A 95 -6.81 -17.33 28.16
N ASP A 96 -5.84 -18.06 28.71
CA ASP A 96 -6.12 -19.09 29.72
C ASP A 96 -6.33 -18.39 31.09
N PRO A 97 -7.56 -18.01 31.44
CA PRO A 97 -7.82 -16.94 32.42
C PRO A 97 -7.50 -17.35 33.86
N GLU A 98 -7.39 -18.65 34.10
CA GLU A 98 -7.26 -19.26 35.42
C GLU A 98 -5.82 -19.39 35.94
N LYS A 99 -4.79 -19.14 35.12
CA LYS A 99 -3.40 -19.50 35.48
C LYS A 99 -2.38 -18.37 35.43
N ALA A 100 -2.60 -17.32 34.64
CA ALA A 100 -1.59 -16.28 34.45
C ALA A 100 -1.65 -15.21 35.54
N ALA A 101 -0.49 -14.92 36.16
CA ALA A 101 -0.33 -13.79 37.07
C ALA A 101 -0.57 -12.46 36.32
N LEU A 102 -0.92 -11.39 37.04
CA LEU A 102 -1.22 -10.10 36.40
C LEU A 102 -0.03 -9.52 35.63
N ASP A 103 1.19 -9.68 36.17
CA ASP A 103 2.44 -9.29 35.52
C ASP A 103 2.63 -10.00 34.17
N GLU A 104 2.30 -11.30 34.14
CA GLU A 104 2.34 -12.09 32.91
C GLU A 104 1.34 -11.53 31.90
N LYS A 105 0.10 -11.22 32.31
CA LYS A 105 -0.91 -10.62 31.43
C LYS A 105 -0.48 -9.26 30.83
N VAL A 106 0.26 -8.45 31.59
CA VAL A 106 0.80 -7.16 31.11
C VAL A 106 1.92 -7.38 30.10
N LEU A 107 2.92 -8.20 30.43
CA LEU A 107 4.04 -8.54 29.51
C LEU A 107 3.51 -9.15 28.21
N ALA A 108 2.53 -10.01 28.39
CA ALA A 108 1.81 -10.63 27.33
C ALA A 108 1.19 -9.53 26.43
N LEU A 109 0.31 -8.67 26.97
CA LEU A 109 -0.32 -7.61 26.20
C LEU A 109 0.70 -6.72 25.47
N GLU A 110 1.87 -6.47 26.07
CA GLU A 110 3.00 -5.76 25.43
C GLU A 110 3.51 -6.47 24.18
N LEU A 111 3.77 -7.78 24.23
CA LEU A 111 4.19 -8.56 23.07
C LEU A 111 3.13 -8.53 21.97
N LEU A 112 1.87 -8.68 22.34
CA LEU A 112 0.77 -8.66 21.39
C LEU A 112 0.63 -7.28 20.73
N ALA A 113 0.77 -6.21 21.51
CA ALA A 113 0.75 -4.84 21.01
C ALA A 113 1.89 -4.56 20.04
N TYR A 114 3.12 -4.98 20.32
CA TYR A 114 4.24 -4.74 19.40
C TYR A 114 4.16 -5.49 18.08
N ASN A 115 3.47 -6.63 18.04
CA ASN A 115 3.40 -7.47 16.84
C ASN A 115 2.10 -7.29 16.05
N PHE A 116 1.03 -6.79 16.65
CA PHE A 116 -0.31 -6.78 16.03
C PHE A 116 -1.07 -5.46 16.17
N HIS A 117 -0.43 -4.36 16.56
CA HIS A 117 -1.11 -3.06 16.72
C HIS A 117 -1.78 -2.53 15.44
N ASP A 118 -1.47 -3.07 14.27
CA ASP A 118 -2.01 -2.67 12.97
C ASP A 118 -3.16 -3.55 12.48
N ILE A 119 -3.34 -4.74 13.08
CA ILE A 119 -4.28 -5.77 12.58
C ILE A 119 -5.53 -5.88 13.45
N ILE A 120 -5.41 -5.62 14.75
CA ILE A 120 -6.48 -5.88 15.72
C ILE A 120 -6.74 -4.68 16.62
N ASP A 121 -7.97 -4.65 17.11
CA ASP A 121 -8.43 -3.68 18.08
C ASP A 121 -8.02 -4.10 19.49
N LEU A 122 -6.98 -3.43 20.02
CA LEU A 122 -6.41 -3.72 21.32
C LEU A 122 -7.07 -2.93 22.45
N SER A 123 -7.86 -1.90 22.13
CA SER A 123 -8.46 -0.98 23.09
C SER A 123 -9.24 -1.73 24.19
N PRO A 124 -10.08 -2.75 23.89
CA PRO A 124 -10.79 -3.50 24.92
C PRO A 124 -9.86 -4.29 25.87
N LEU A 125 -8.77 -4.86 25.34
CA LEU A 125 -7.82 -5.64 26.14
C LEU A 125 -7.01 -4.73 27.07
N PHE A 126 -6.51 -3.60 26.57
CA PHE A 126 -5.83 -2.60 27.39
C PHE A 126 -6.73 -2.10 28.52
N LYS A 127 -7.98 -1.70 28.20
CA LYS A 127 -8.95 -1.24 29.20
C LYS A 127 -9.27 -2.31 30.25
N HIS A 128 -9.40 -3.58 29.84
CA HIS A 128 -9.66 -4.68 30.77
C HIS A 128 -8.48 -4.96 31.71
N VAL A 129 -7.26 -5.03 31.17
CA VAL A 129 -6.05 -5.29 31.98
C VAL A 129 -5.75 -4.10 32.88
N ALA A 130 -5.85 -2.86 32.38
CA ALA A 130 -5.67 -1.64 33.17
C ALA A 130 -6.65 -1.60 34.35
N LYS A 131 -7.94 -1.87 34.10
CA LYS A 131 -8.94 -1.96 35.18
C LYS A 131 -8.61 -3.05 36.20
N THR A 132 -8.14 -4.21 35.74
CA THR A 132 -7.75 -5.32 36.64
C THR A 132 -6.52 -4.94 37.49
N VAL A 133 -5.56 -4.22 36.91
CA VAL A 133 -4.42 -3.64 37.63
C VAL A 133 -4.90 -2.63 38.65
N ASP A 134 -5.86 -1.78 38.29
CA ASP A 134 -6.41 -0.77 39.18
C ASP A 134 -7.22 -1.34 40.35
N ASP A 135 -7.97 -2.41 40.13
CA ASP A 135 -8.72 -3.10 41.18
C ASP A 135 -7.82 -4.01 42.06
N SER A 136 -6.55 -4.23 41.67
CA SER A 136 -5.63 -5.10 42.39
C SER A 136 -5.00 -4.44 43.63
N THR A 137 -4.64 -5.24 44.62
CA THR A 137 -3.94 -4.81 45.84
C THR A 137 -2.44 -5.09 45.79
N LEU A 138 -1.88 -5.27 44.59
CA LEU A 138 -0.47 -5.63 44.41
C LEU A 138 0.44 -4.44 44.71
N GLU A 139 1.59 -4.67 45.36
CA GLU A 139 2.58 -3.62 45.65
C GLU A 139 3.16 -2.99 44.37
N ASN A 140 3.25 -3.77 43.29
CA ASN A 140 3.78 -3.33 41.99
C ASN A 140 2.72 -2.74 41.05
N LYS A 141 1.47 -2.53 41.50
CA LYS A 141 0.37 -1.98 40.69
C LYS A 141 0.79 -0.73 39.89
N ALA A 142 1.42 0.25 40.56
CA ALA A 142 1.83 1.49 39.92
C ALA A 142 2.87 1.28 38.79
N ALA A 143 3.74 0.28 38.94
CA ALA A 143 4.71 -0.06 37.91
C ALA A 143 4.03 -0.71 36.69
N LEU A 144 3.05 -1.60 36.92
CA LEU A 144 2.27 -2.23 35.86
C LEU A 144 1.41 -1.23 35.08
N SER A 145 0.69 -0.33 35.77
CA SER A 145 -0.09 0.72 35.09
C SER A 145 0.81 1.59 34.22
N LYS A 146 1.97 2.00 34.73
CA LYS A 146 2.95 2.79 33.97
C LYS A 146 3.53 2.02 32.77
N GLN A 147 3.71 0.71 32.90
CA GLN A 147 4.16 -0.14 31.80
C GLN A 147 3.09 -0.22 30.69
N LEU A 148 1.83 -0.46 31.04
CA LEU A 148 0.71 -0.49 30.08
C LEU A 148 0.59 0.84 29.33
N GLU A 149 0.63 1.96 30.04
CA GLU A 149 0.59 3.29 29.43
C GLU A 149 1.78 3.54 28.50
N ARG A 150 2.98 3.14 28.91
CA ARG A 150 4.18 3.26 28.06
C ARG A 150 3.99 2.51 26.75
N VAL A 151 3.56 1.25 26.83
CA VAL A 151 3.32 0.41 25.65
C VAL A 151 2.26 1.02 24.75
N ALA A 152 1.14 1.47 25.33
CA ALA A 152 0.05 2.06 24.56
C ALA A 152 0.50 3.34 23.85
N ARG A 153 1.27 4.20 24.52
CA ARG A 153 1.87 5.40 23.91
C ARG A 153 2.82 5.06 22.76
N GLU A 154 3.69 4.06 22.94
CA GLU A 154 4.59 3.61 21.87
C GLU A 154 3.81 3.06 20.66
N VAL A 155 2.67 2.41 20.89
CA VAL A 155 1.76 1.98 19.82
C VAL A 155 1.13 3.18 19.12
N ILE A 156 0.62 4.16 19.88
CA ILE A 156 0.05 5.40 19.34
C ILE A 156 1.08 6.11 18.46
N ASP A 157 2.32 6.28 18.95
CA ASP A 157 3.39 6.95 18.20
C ASP A 157 3.69 6.23 16.87
N LYS A 158 3.75 4.89 16.89
CA LYS A 158 3.94 4.07 15.67
C LYS A 158 2.78 4.23 14.69
N GLN A 159 1.54 4.20 15.20
CA GLN A 159 0.36 4.38 14.35
C GLN A 159 0.32 5.79 13.75
N LEU A 160 0.57 6.84 14.55
CA LEU A 160 0.60 8.23 14.06
C LEU A 160 1.70 8.43 13.01
N ALA A 161 2.87 7.83 13.18
CA ALA A 161 3.94 7.86 12.17
C ALA A 161 3.49 7.21 10.85
N SER A 162 2.82 6.05 10.91
CA SER A 162 2.29 5.35 9.73
C SER A 162 1.18 6.14 9.02
N LEU A 163 0.27 6.73 9.81
CA LEU A 163 -0.86 7.50 9.29
C LEU A 163 -0.42 8.85 8.68
N SER A 164 0.59 9.50 9.28
CA SER A 164 1.10 10.79 8.80
C SER A 164 1.89 10.71 7.48
N ASP A 165 2.45 9.56 7.13
CA ASP A 165 3.20 9.38 5.86
C ASP A 165 2.32 9.57 4.59
N GLY A 166 0.99 9.48 4.71
CA GLY A 166 0.04 9.84 3.66
C GLY A 166 -1.05 10.80 4.13
N GLY A 167 -0.88 11.37 5.32
CA GLY A 167 -1.88 12.12 6.07
C GLY A 167 -1.37 13.49 6.53
N MET A 168 -2.19 14.17 7.33
CA MET A 168 -1.78 15.30 8.14
C MET A 168 -1.86 14.93 9.60
N LEU A 169 -0.84 15.32 10.35
CA LEU A 169 -0.76 15.15 11.79
C LEU A 169 -0.53 16.52 12.40
N THR A 170 -1.36 16.84 13.39
CA THR A 170 -1.16 18.03 14.19
C THR A 170 -1.32 17.72 15.66
N THR A 171 -0.50 18.36 16.48
CA THR A 171 -0.49 18.16 17.92
C THR A 171 -0.86 19.46 18.63
N PHE A 172 -1.59 19.32 19.72
CA PHE A 172 -2.00 20.46 20.53
C PHE A 172 -1.98 20.11 22.00
N SER A 173 -1.49 21.08 22.80
CA SER A 173 -1.44 20.97 24.24
C SER A 173 -2.70 21.55 24.86
N VAL A 174 -3.29 20.78 25.76
CA VAL A 174 -4.49 21.14 26.50
C VAL A 174 -4.13 21.39 27.96
N ASN A 175 -4.55 22.51 28.53
CA ASN A 175 -4.34 22.89 29.93
C ASN A 175 -5.61 22.62 30.75
N PHE A 176 -5.48 21.88 31.85
CA PHE A 176 -6.63 21.49 32.68
C PHE A 176 -7.32 22.68 33.36
N ASP A 177 -6.60 23.74 33.70
CA ASP A 177 -7.18 24.95 34.26
C ASP A 177 -8.06 25.70 33.24
N GLU A 178 -7.71 25.64 31.96
CA GLU A 178 -8.52 26.22 30.88
C GLU A 178 -9.75 25.37 30.61
N ILE A 179 -9.61 24.04 30.55
CA ILE A 179 -10.76 23.13 30.46
C ILE A 179 -11.75 23.38 31.60
N ALA A 180 -11.26 23.51 32.84
CA ALA A 180 -12.11 23.73 34.01
C ALA A 180 -12.89 25.06 33.98
N LYS A 181 -12.42 26.06 33.22
CA LYS A 181 -13.06 27.39 33.10
C LYS A 181 -14.15 27.46 32.03
N GLY A 182 -14.38 26.39 31.28
CA GLY A 182 -15.40 26.37 30.23
C GLY A 182 -15.00 25.64 28.95
N GLY A 183 -13.93 24.84 28.98
CA GLY A 183 -13.36 24.16 27.83
C GLY A 183 -12.17 24.92 27.24
N GLN A 184 -11.31 24.18 26.54
CA GLN A 184 -10.25 24.75 25.72
C GLN A 184 -10.46 24.29 24.29
N SER A 185 -10.79 25.24 23.42
CA SER A 185 -11.03 24.98 22.01
C SER A 185 -9.76 25.20 21.19
N LEU A 186 -9.47 24.27 20.29
CA LEU A 186 -8.50 24.48 19.23
C LEU A 186 -9.25 24.59 17.90
N ASP A 187 -9.29 25.79 17.33
CA ASP A 187 -9.70 25.98 15.93
C ASP A 187 -8.46 25.83 15.05
N GLU A 188 -8.22 24.61 14.59
CA GLU A 188 -7.12 24.33 13.69
C GLU A 188 -7.63 24.18 12.26
N LYS A 189 -7.30 25.16 11.41
CA LYS A 189 -7.53 25.05 9.98
C LYS A 189 -6.54 24.04 9.39
N LEU A 190 -6.92 22.77 9.36
CA LEU A 190 -6.19 21.76 8.61
C LEU A 190 -6.46 21.96 7.12
N TYR A 191 -5.40 22.27 6.37
CA TYR A 191 -5.46 22.44 4.92
C TYR A 191 -5.59 21.07 4.24
N PRO A 192 -6.21 20.95 3.06
CA PRO A 192 -6.25 19.68 2.35
C PRO A 192 -4.84 19.17 2.05
N ILE A 193 -4.64 17.86 2.23
CA ILE A 193 -3.47 17.14 1.70
C ILE A 193 -3.47 17.34 0.18
N ARG A 194 -2.56 18.17 -0.32
CA ARG A 194 -2.34 18.30 -1.76
C ARG A 194 -1.65 17.04 -2.26
N ALA A 195 -2.45 16.06 -2.68
CA ALA A 195 -1.99 15.06 -3.62
C ALA A 195 -1.93 15.73 -5.00
N ASN A 196 -0.91 15.45 -5.80
CA ASN A 196 -0.95 15.67 -7.25
C ASN A 196 -2.00 14.74 -7.92
N MET A 197 -3.22 14.64 -7.37
CA MET A 197 -4.32 13.84 -7.85
C MET A 197 -5.58 14.72 -7.99
N PRO A 198 -6.36 14.57 -9.07
CA PRO A 198 -7.56 15.39 -9.33
C PRO A 198 -8.72 15.17 -8.32
N ASP A 199 -8.58 14.21 -7.39
CA ASP A 199 -9.54 13.87 -6.34
C ASP A 199 -9.16 14.48 -4.98
N ALA A 200 -8.79 15.77 -4.94
CA ALA A 200 -8.72 16.46 -3.66
C ALA A 200 -10.16 16.63 -3.12
N PRO A 201 -10.54 16.04 -1.97
CA PRO A 201 -11.74 16.52 -1.28
C PRO A 201 -11.53 18.03 -1.07
N GLY A 202 -12.57 18.82 -1.35
CA GLY A 202 -12.52 20.27 -1.15
C GLY A 202 -11.97 20.60 0.24
N GLU A 203 -11.39 21.79 0.42
CA GLU A 203 -10.97 22.28 1.74
C GLU A 203 -12.02 21.89 2.79
N ARG A 204 -11.60 21.37 3.95
CA ARG A 204 -12.48 21.02 5.07
C ARG A 204 -12.01 21.76 6.31
N TYR A 205 -12.93 22.16 7.16
CA TYR A 205 -12.56 22.58 8.51
C TYR A 205 -12.66 21.37 9.44
N ILE A 206 -11.74 21.31 10.40
CA ILE A 206 -11.78 20.37 11.50
C ILE A 206 -11.61 21.20 12.76
N PHE A 207 -12.51 21.02 13.72
CA PHE A 207 -12.47 21.73 14.98
C PHE A 207 -12.46 20.70 16.10
N VAL A 208 -11.53 20.85 17.03
CA VAL A 208 -11.40 19.96 18.18
C VAL A 208 -11.41 20.79 19.44
N GLU A 209 -12.34 20.46 20.34
CA GLU A 209 -12.50 21.15 21.61
C GLU A 209 -12.40 20.17 22.77
N ALA A 210 -11.51 20.46 23.71
CA ALA A 210 -11.43 19.73 24.96
C ALA A 210 -12.47 20.30 25.93
N LEU A 211 -13.51 19.50 26.22
CA LEU A 211 -14.64 19.89 27.04
C LEU A 211 -14.42 19.62 28.53
N HIS A 212 -13.74 18.52 28.85
CA HIS A 212 -13.53 18.06 30.22
C HIS A 212 -12.33 17.11 30.33
N SER A 213 -11.66 17.07 31.48
CA SER A 213 -10.63 16.07 31.79
C SER A 213 -11.08 15.16 32.94
N TYR A 214 -10.73 13.89 32.87
CA TYR A 214 -10.95 12.89 33.91
C TYR A 214 -9.58 12.41 34.42
N PRO A 215 -9.00 13.05 35.46
CA PRO A 215 -7.64 12.75 35.89
C PRO A 215 -7.41 11.32 36.40
N GLU A 216 -8.42 10.72 37.03
CA GLU A 216 -8.35 9.35 37.54
C GLU A 216 -8.19 8.32 36.41
N ASP A 217 -8.98 8.49 35.35
CA ASP A 217 -8.96 7.60 34.18
C ASP A 217 -7.94 8.05 33.11
N ARG A 218 -7.34 9.23 33.29
CA ARG A 218 -6.49 9.92 32.30
C ARG A 218 -7.13 10.02 30.92
N GLU A 219 -8.41 10.41 30.92
CA GLU A 219 -9.20 10.62 29.71
C GLU A 219 -9.53 12.11 29.52
N ILE A 220 -9.68 12.54 28.28
CA ILE A 220 -10.20 13.86 27.92
C ILE A 220 -11.49 13.67 27.14
N LYS A 221 -12.55 14.37 27.56
CA LYS A 221 -13.76 14.51 26.77
C LYS A 221 -13.52 15.55 25.69
N VAL A 222 -13.63 15.13 24.44
CA VAL A 222 -13.40 15.96 23.27
C VAL A 222 -14.67 16.08 22.42
N ARG A 223 -14.86 17.23 21.79
CA ARG A 223 -15.81 17.44 20.71
C ARG A 223 -15.02 17.57 19.42
N LEU A 224 -15.40 16.79 18.41
CA LEU A 224 -14.84 16.82 17.07
C LEU A 224 -15.92 17.30 16.12
N GLU A 225 -15.66 18.40 15.43
CA GLU A 225 -16.48 18.88 14.35
C GLU A 225 -15.73 18.85 13.02
N SER A 226 -16.43 18.51 11.94
CA SER A 226 -15.89 18.66 10.59
C SER A 226 -16.98 18.98 9.57
N GLY A 227 -16.66 19.83 8.59
CA GLY A 227 -17.57 20.15 7.51
C GLY A 227 -16.91 20.98 6.40
N SER A 228 -17.76 21.53 5.54
CA SER A 228 -17.36 22.48 4.50
C SER A 228 -16.93 23.82 5.12
N PRO A 229 -15.79 24.41 4.73
CA PRO A 229 -15.33 25.72 5.21
C PRO A 229 -16.31 26.85 4.86
N ALA A 230 -17.16 26.64 3.84
CA ALA A 230 -18.18 27.59 3.44
C ALA A 230 -19.37 27.66 4.41
N ASP A 231 -19.61 26.59 5.19
CA ASP A 231 -20.71 26.50 6.15
C ASP A 231 -20.24 25.92 7.48
N ARG A 232 -19.46 26.72 8.22
CA ARG A 232 -18.93 26.35 9.55
C ARG A 232 -20.00 26.22 10.63
N PHE A 233 -21.19 26.76 10.40
CA PHE A 233 -22.26 26.78 11.39
C PHE A 233 -23.13 25.53 11.35
N ASN A 234 -22.95 24.70 10.32
CA ASN A 234 -23.67 23.45 10.16
C ASN A 234 -22.67 22.32 9.84
N PRO A 235 -21.91 21.84 10.85
CA PRO A 235 -20.96 20.74 10.65
C PRO A 235 -21.66 19.51 10.09
N GLU A 236 -21.00 18.84 9.15
CA GLU A 236 -21.43 17.52 8.66
C GLU A 236 -21.24 16.44 9.74
N ILE A 237 -20.25 16.65 10.61
CA ILE A 237 -19.87 15.76 11.69
C ILE A 237 -19.76 16.59 12.96
N ASP A 238 -20.47 16.18 14.00
CA ASP A 238 -20.37 16.72 15.34
C ASP A 238 -20.47 15.56 16.33
N LEU A 239 -19.33 15.18 16.89
CA LEU A 239 -19.20 14.02 17.76
C LEU A 239 -18.56 14.42 19.08
N ILE A 240 -19.08 13.87 20.17
CA ILE A 240 -18.51 14.02 21.51
C ILE A 240 -18.13 12.65 22.02
N PHE A 241 -16.87 12.47 22.35
CA PHE A 241 -16.33 11.21 22.86
C PHE A 241 -15.22 11.45 23.87
N LYS A 242 -14.76 10.38 24.50
CA LYS A 242 -13.59 10.42 25.39
C LYS A 242 -12.39 9.82 24.67
N VAL A 243 -11.22 10.38 24.92
CA VAL A 243 -9.94 9.88 24.43
C VAL A 243 -8.96 9.71 25.59
N GLY A 244 -8.37 8.53 25.71
CA GLY A 244 -7.34 8.18 26.67
C GLY A 244 -6.15 7.49 25.99
N PHE A 245 -5.23 6.93 26.79
CA PHE A 245 -4.04 6.24 26.26
C PHE A 245 -4.34 4.93 25.55
N PHE A 246 -5.54 4.39 25.70
CA PHE A 246 -5.94 3.10 25.14
C PHE A 246 -6.93 3.24 23.97
N ASP A 247 -7.02 4.42 23.38
CA ASP A 247 -7.81 4.68 22.17
C ASP A 247 -6.83 4.89 21.00
N PHE A 248 -6.83 3.95 20.05
CA PHE A 248 -5.78 3.83 19.05
C PHE A 248 -6.25 4.38 17.69
N PRO A 249 -5.63 5.43 17.13
CA PRO A 249 -6.18 6.20 15.99
C PRO A 249 -6.33 5.39 14.69
N MET A 250 -5.59 4.30 14.53
CA MET A 250 -5.70 3.44 13.35
C MET A 250 -6.99 2.62 13.32
N ILE A 251 -7.64 2.44 14.48
CA ILE A 251 -8.90 1.71 14.69
C ILE A 251 -10.00 2.70 15.10
N ASP A 252 -9.74 3.48 16.14
CA ASP A 252 -10.65 4.46 16.74
C ASP A 252 -10.56 5.78 15.97
N ASN A 253 -11.18 5.81 14.79
CA ASN A 253 -11.28 6.99 13.94
C ASN A 253 -12.70 7.20 13.43
N THR A 254 -12.97 8.43 13.03
CA THR A 254 -14.22 8.87 12.43
C THR A 254 -14.03 8.98 10.92
N ARG A 255 -14.90 8.32 10.15
CA ARG A 255 -14.96 8.50 8.71
C ARG A 255 -15.58 9.86 8.39
N VAL A 256 -14.89 10.64 7.56
CA VAL A 256 -15.32 12.01 7.22
C VAL A 256 -15.91 12.12 5.83
N SER A 257 -15.32 11.40 4.89
CA SER A 257 -15.81 11.31 3.51
C SER A 257 -15.59 9.89 2.99
N HIS A 258 -15.90 9.66 1.71
CA HIS A 258 -15.78 8.34 1.10
C HIS A 258 -14.38 7.73 1.25
N SER A 259 -13.31 8.54 1.29
CA SER A 259 -11.94 8.03 1.31
C SER A 259 -11.07 8.59 2.45
N GLN A 260 -11.62 9.33 3.41
CA GLN A 260 -10.84 10.05 4.42
C GLN A 260 -11.35 9.83 5.84
N ARG A 261 -10.44 9.84 6.80
CA ARG A 261 -10.67 9.55 8.21
C ARG A 261 -9.96 10.56 9.10
N ILE A 262 -10.54 10.80 10.28
CA ILE A 262 -9.95 11.59 11.36
C ILE A 262 -9.79 10.71 12.59
N GLY A 263 -8.60 10.66 13.16
CA GLY A 263 -8.32 10.09 14.47
C GLY A 263 -7.90 11.17 15.46
N VAL A 264 -8.26 11.01 16.73
CA VAL A 264 -7.76 11.82 17.84
C VAL A 264 -7.12 10.86 18.84
N ALA A 265 -5.89 11.14 19.26
CA ALA A 265 -5.15 10.29 20.19
C ALA A 265 -4.52 11.11 21.32
N LEU A 266 -4.48 10.55 22.53
CA LEU A 266 -3.77 11.13 23.65
C LEU A 266 -2.30 10.68 23.63
N THR A 267 -1.38 11.61 23.38
CA THR A 267 0.05 11.30 23.26
C THR A 267 0.81 11.54 24.56
N ARG A 268 0.33 12.44 25.41
CA ARG A 268 0.96 12.78 26.68
C ARG A 268 -0.04 13.23 27.74
N TRP A 269 0.27 12.93 29.00
CA TRP A 269 -0.45 13.41 30.18
C TRP A 269 0.54 13.96 31.20
N THR A 270 0.18 15.06 31.85
CA THR A 270 0.95 15.74 32.91
C THR A 270 0.00 16.22 34.01
N ASP A 271 0.53 16.72 35.11
CA ASP A 271 -0.31 17.19 36.23
C ASP A 271 -1.15 18.45 35.88
N TYR A 272 -0.72 19.23 34.89
CA TYR A 272 -1.33 20.51 34.53
C TYR A 272 -2.03 20.50 33.16
N GLY A 273 -1.93 19.40 32.43
CA GLY A 273 -2.40 19.33 31.06
C GLY A 273 -2.04 18.04 30.35
N ALA A 274 -2.38 17.96 29.08
CA ALA A 274 -2.16 16.81 28.22
C ALA A 274 -1.86 17.25 26.80
N GLU A 275 -1.37 16.32 25.98
CA GLU A 275 -1.11 16.55 24.55
C GLU A 275 -1.97 15.60 23.75
N LEU A 276 -2.73 16.17 22.82
CA LEU A 276 -3.56 15.46 21.88
C LEU A 276 -2.95 15.55 20.48
N ALA A 277 -3.06 14.47 19.72
CA ALA A 277 -2.73 14.41 18.32
C ALA A 277 -4.01 14.23 17.50
N LEU A 278 -4.19 15.10 16.52
CA LEU A 278 -5.22 15.01 15.50
C LEU A 278 -4.57 14.51 14.21
N VAL A 279 -5.09 13.41 13.67
CA VAL A 279 -4.58 12.84 12.42
C VAL A 279 -5.70 12.75 11.39
N TYR A 280 -5.46 13.30 10.20
CA TYR A 280 -6.36 13.25 9.05
C TYR A 280 -5.69 12.46 7.93
N PHE A 281 -6.31 11.38 7.46
CA PHE A 281 -5.62 10.42 6.59
C PHE A 281 -6.56 9.66 5.65
N PRO A 282 -6.04 9.08 4.55
CA PRO A 282 -6.83 8.24 3.65
C PRO A 282 -7.31 6.94 4.31
N GLY A 283 -8.54 6.53 4.01
CA GLY A 283 -9.17 5.33 4.54
C GLY A 283 -8.39 4.04 4.25
N SER A 284 -7.61 3.99 3.17
CA SER A 284 -6.73 2.87 2.83
C SER A 284 -5.61 2.60 3.83
N ARG A 285 -5.34 3.54 4.75
CA ARG A 285 -4.35 3.39 5.82
C ARG A 285 -4.95 3.05 7.18
N ALA A 286 -6.28 2.99 7.30
CA ALA A 286 -6.92 2.42 8.48
C ALA A 286 -6.70 0.91 8.53
N SER A 287 -6.87 0.30 9.70
CA SER A 287 -6.67 -1.14 9.87
C SER A 287 -7.56 -1.99 8.97
N LEU A 288 -7.07 -3.19 8.63
CA LEU A 288 -7.70 -4.24 7.82
C LEU A 288 -9.05 -4.75 8.36
N LYS A 289 -9.52 -4.28 9.52
CA LYS A 289 -10.81 -4.65 10.13
C LYS A 289 -12.01 -4.19 9.29
N GLU A 290 -11.89 -3.11 8.53
CA GLU A 290 -13.01 -2.59 7.74
C GLU A 290 -13.06 -3.24 6.35
N LYS A 291 -14.17 -3.93 6.05
CA LYS A 291 -14.46 -4.39 4.70
C LYS A 291 -14.56 -3.18 3.78
N PRO A 292 -13.90 -3.17 2.60
CA PRO A 292 -14.14 -2.13 1.61
C PRO A 292 -15.64 -2.14 1.27
N TYR A 293 -16.29 -0.99 1.41
CA TYR A 293 -17.70 -0.85 1.09
C TYR A 293 -17.88 -0.98 -0.43
N TYR A 294 -18.98 -1.59 -0.87
CA TYR A 294 -19.26 -1.85 -2.28
C TYR A 294 -19.08 -0.61 -3.17
N ASP A 295 -19.46 0.57 -2.68
CA ASP A 295 -19.38 1.82 -3.45
C ASP A 295 -17.91 2.25 -3.72
N GLU A 296 -16.99 2.00 -2.79
CA GLU A 296 -15.55 2.27 -2.98
C GLU A 296 -14.92 1.34 -4.02
N VAL A 297 -15.32 0.06 -4.00
CA VAL A 297 -14.86 -0.94 -4.98
C VAL A 297 -15.42 -0.61 -6.36
N VAL A 298 -16.70 -0.25 -6.45
CA VAL A 298 -17.34 0.15 -7.70
C VAL A 298 -16.70 1.42 -8.27
N GLU A 299 -16.41 2.41 -7.43
CA GLU A 299 -15.74 3.64 -7.84
C GLU A 299 -14.29 3.39 -8.28
N GLN A 300 -13.51 2.57 -7.56
CA GLN A 300 -12.16 2.16 -7.99
C GLN A 300 -12.17 1.39 -9.32
N LEU A 301 -13.17 0.55 -9.54
CA LEU A 301 -13.36 -0.16 -10.81
C LEU A 301 -13.72 0.80 -11.95
N GLN A 302 -14.58 1.79 -11.69
CA GLN A 302 -14.93 2.83 -12.67
C GLN A 302 -13.72 3.71 -13.01
N ARG A 303 -12.91 4.11 -12.01
CA ARG A 303 -11.69 4.90 -12.19
C ARG A 303 -10.60 4.14 -12.95
N SER A 304 -10.32 2.89 -12.59
CA SER A 304 -9.35 2.06 -13.31
C SER A 304 -9.76 1.84 -14.78
N THR A 305 -11.05 1.68 -15.04
CA THR A 305 -11.60 1.58 -16.39
C THR A 305 -11.47 2.91 -17.16
N ALA A 306 -11.71 4.05 -16.53
CA ALA A 306 -11.58 5.37 -17.16
C ALA A 306 -10.12 5.71 -17.54
N VAL A 307 -9.16 5.43 -16.67
CA VAL A 307 -7.72 5.66 -16.93
C VAL A 307 -7.21 4.76 -18.08
N LEU A 308 -7.71 3.52 -18.18
CA LEU A 308 -7.37 2.61 -19.28
C LEU A 308 -7.94 3.04 -20.64
N ILE A 309 -9.04 3.79 -20.64
CA ILE A 309 -9.67 4.32 -21.86
C ILE A 309 -8.98 5.60 -22.32
N ASP A 310 -8.53 6.46 -21.41
CA ASP A 310 -7.88 7.73 -21.75
C ASP A 310 -6.41 7.55 -22.14
N GLY A 311 -5.72 6.53 -21.62
CA GLY A 311 -4.35 6.16 -22.02
C GLY A 311 -4.21 5.47 -23.39
N ARG A 312 -5.31 5.29 -24.15
CA ARG A 312 -5.32 4.72 -25.51
C ARG A 312 -5.65 5.74 -26.61
N ARG A 313 -5.68 7.04 -26.31
CA ARG A 313 -5.86 8.11 -27.29
C ARG A 313 -4.58 8.88 -27.55
#